data_AF-A0AB73FCM4-F1
#
_entry.id   AF-A0AB73FCM4-F1
#
_cell.length_a   1.000
_cell.length_b   1.000
_cell.length_c   1.000
_cell.angle_alpha   90.00
_cell.angle_beta   90.00
_cell.angle_gamma   90.00
#
_symmetry.space_group_name_H-M   'P 1'
#
loop_
_entity.id
_entity.type
_entity.pdbx_description
1 polymer ?
#
loop_
_entity_poly.entity_id
_entity_poly.type
_entity_poly.pdbx_seq_one_letter_code
_entity_poly.pdbx_strand_id
1 'polypeptide(L)' 'MKFEEFNKLVDKLSEQEEYEKVDEILDDQIDEIIKLDSKEIEKYLILYASLAGDTESLARFYKLLDLLRK' A
#
# COMPACT_ATOMS: atom_id res chain seq x y z
N MET A 1 -15.07 -2.73 1.67
CA MET A 1 -14.46 -3.12 2.96
C MET A 1 -14.41 -1.88 3.85
N LYS A 2 -14.60 -1.96 5.17
CA LYS A 2 -14.29 -0.78 6.01
C LYS A 2 -12.77 -0.62 6.06
N PHE A 3 -12.27 0.61 6.02
CA PHE A 3 -10.83 0.89 5.95
C PHE A 3 -10.03 0.31 7.15
N GLU A 4 -10.66 0.16 8.31
CA GLU A 4 -10.09 -0.56 9.46
C GLU A 4 -9.95 -2.06 9.24
N GLU A 5 -10.90 -2.70 8.56
CA GLU A 5 -10.82 -4.13 8.23
C GLU A 5 -9.73 -4.38 7.20
N PHE A 6 -9.57 -3.46 6.25
CA PHE A 6 -8.50 -3.46 5.26
C PHE A 6 -7.13 -3.41 5.92
N ASN A 7 -6.90 -2.44 6.82
CA ASN A 7 -5.65 -2.36 7.59
C ASN A 7 -5.34 -3.64 8.36
N LYS A 8 -6.34 -4.20 9.06
CA LYS A 8 -6.16 -5.47 9.79
C LYS A 8 -5.80 -6.65 8.89
N LEU A 9 -6.34 -6.68 7.68
CA LEU A 9 -6.04 -7.72 6.70
C LEU A 9 -4.60 -7.58 6.20
N VAL A 10 -4.17 -6.37 5.86
CA VAL A 10 -2.80 -6.05 5.44
C VAL A 10 -1.80 -6.41 6.53
N ASP A 11 -2.05 -5.99 7.78
CA ASP A 11 -1.17 -6.28 8.91
C ASP A 11 -1.05 -7.80 9.14
N LYS A 12 -2.18 -8.51 9.13
CA LYS A 12 -2.21 -9.98 9.30
C LYS A 12 -1.44 -10.72 8.20
N LEU A 13 -1.61 -10.32 6.94
CA LEU A 13 -0.91 -10.96 5.83
C LEU A 13 0.59 -10.65 5.87
N SER A 14 0.96 -9.44 6.28
CA SER A 14 2.37 -9.06 6.49
C SER A 14 3.02 -9.89 7.60
N GLU A 15 2.33 -10.13 8.72
CA GLU A 15 2.78 -11.02 9.81
C GLU A 15 2.96 -12.48 9.35
N GLN A 16 2.21 -12.90 8.33
CA GLN A 16 2.27 -14.24 7.74
C GLN A 16 3.28 -14.36 6.60
N GLU A 17 4.02 -13.28 6.30
CA GLU A 17 4.95 -13.19 5.16
C GLU A 17 4.29 -13.44 3.80
N GLU A 18 2.97 -13.23 3.70
CA GLU A 18 2.16 -13.44 2.49
C GLU A 18 2.21 -12.20 1.59
N TYR A 19 3.43 -11.74 1.27
CA TYR A 19 3.70 -10.46 0.61
C TYR A 19 3.06 -10.31 -0.78
N GLU A 20 2.95 -11.39 -1.54
CA GLU A 20 2.26 -11.40 -2.85
C GLU A 20 0.78 -11.04 -2.70
N LYS A 21 0.10 -11.61 -1.70
CA LYS A 21 -1.30 -11.26 -1.38
C LYS A 21 -1.44 -9.85 -0.85
N VAL A 22 -0.45 -9.36 -0.10
CA VAL A 22 -0.44 -7.97 0.37
C VAL A 22 -0.39 -7.04 -0.83
N ASP A 23 0.51 -7.27 -1.80
CA ASP A 23 0.64 -6.44 -3.00
C ASP A 23 -0.66 -6.43 -3.83
N GLU A 24 -1.28 -7.59 -4.06
CA GLU A 24 -2.58 -7.67 -4.76
C GLU A 24 -3.68 -6.84 -4.08
N ILE A 25 -3.81 -6.96 -2.75
CA ILE A 25 -4.83 -6.25 -1.97
C ILE A 25 -4.58 -4.74 -1.94
N LEU A 26 -3.32 -4.32 -1.89
CA LEU A 26 -2.96 -2.91 -1.95
C LEU A 26 -3.22 -2.33 -3.34
N ASP A 27 -3.00 -3.09 -4.41
CA ASP A 27 -3.26 -2.66 -5.79
C ASP A 27 -4.77 -2.49 -6.01
N ASP A 28 -5.57 -3.45 -5.58
CA ASP A 28 -7.04 -3.40 -5.64
C ASP A 28 -7.64 -2.20 -4.88
N GLN A 29 -6.90 -1.62 -3.94
CA GLN A 29 -7.36 -0.47 -3.13
C GLN A 29 -6.57 0.81 -3.41
N ILE A 30 -5.72 0.86 -4.44
CA ILE A 30 -4.86 2.01 -4.72
C ILE A 30 -5.67 3.32 -4.89
N ASP A 31 -6.82 3.25 -5.55
CA ASP A 31 -7.68 4.42 -5.79
C ASP A 31 -8.33 4.97 -4.52
N GLU A 32 -8.49 4.15 -3.48
CA GLU A 32 -8.94 4.59 -2.16
C GLU A 32 -7.77 5.09 -1.32
N ILE A 33 -6.61 4.44 -1.40
CA ILE A 33 -5.38 4.85 -0.70
C ILE A 33 -4.95 6.27 -1.11
N ILE A 34 -5.03 6.62 -2.40
CA ILE A 34 -4.65 7.96 -2.90
C ILE A 34 -5.57 9.09 -2.41
N LYS A 35 -6.74 8.76 -1.85
CA LYS A 35 -7.70 9.75 -1.31
C LYS A 35 -7.48 10.05 0.17
N LEU A 36 -6.59 9.30 0.83
CA LEU A 36 -6.28 9.48 2.24
C LEU A 36 -5.44 10.74 2.47
N ASP A 37 -5.38 11.17 3.73
CA ASP A 37 -4.45 12.20 4.16
C ASP A 37 -3.00 11.70 4.08
N SER A 38 -2.07 12.65 3.96
CA SER A 38 -0.66 12.39 3.69
C SER A 38 0.02 11.48 4.73
N LYS A 39 -0.40 11.54 6.00
CA LYS A 39 0.12 10.67 7.06
C LYS A 39 -0.25 9.21 6.85
N GLU A 40 -1.48 8.96 6.44
CA GLU A 40 -1.95 7.60 6.14
C GLU A 40 -1.29 7.07 4.86
N ILE A 41 -1.13 7.93 3.83
CA ILE A 41 -0.39 7.57 2.60
C ILE A 41 1.06 7.15 2.90
N GLU A 42 1.74 7.85 3.82
CA GLU A 42 3.13 7.53 4.20
C GLU A 42 3.27 6.10 4.76
N LYS A 43 2.29 5.62 5.53
CA LYS A 43 2.25 4.24 6.03
C LYS A 43 2.25 3.23 4.88
N TYR A 44 1.39 3.44 3.88
CA TYR A 44 1.31 2.55 2.70
C TYR A 44 2.53 2.67 1.82
N LEU A 45 3.14 3.85 1.73
CA LEU A 45 4.37 4.07 0.98
C LEU A 45 5.53 3.19 1.52
N ILE A 46 5.69 3.12 2.84
CA ILE A 46 6.70 2.28 3.49
C ILE A 46 6.44 0.79 3.23
N LEU A 47 5.16 0.39 3.24
CA LEU A 47 4.75 -0.97 2.96
C LEU A 47 5.04 -1.35 1.50
N TYR A 48 4.64 -0.52 0.53
CA TYR A 48 4.97 -0.69 -0.88
C TYR A 48 6.49 -0.73 -1.14
N ALA A 49 7.28 0.10 -0.45
CA ALA A 49 8.75 0.07 -0.56
C ALA A 49 9.34 -1.26 -0.08
N SER A 50 8.70 -1.90 0.91
CA SER A 50 9.12 -3.20 1.45
C SER A 50 8.69 -4.37 0.56
N LEU A 51 7.64 -4.16 -0.25
CA LEU A 51 7.08 -5.12 -1.21
C LEU A 51 7.69 -4.99 -2.62
N ALA A 52 8.34 -3.87 -2.94
CA ALA A 52 8.85 -3.55 -4.26
C ALA A 52 10.00 -4.48 -4.72
N GLY A 53 9.63 -5.70 -5.12
CA GLY A 53 10.50 -6.68 -5.76
C GLY A 53 10.44 -6.65 -7.29
N ASP A 54 9.43 -5.96 -7.85
CA ASP A 54 9.19 -5.87 -9.29
C ASP A 54 8.91 -4.43 -9.77
N THR A 55 8.91 -4.28 -11.09
CA THR A 55 8.69 -2.99 -11.78
C THR A 55 7.29 -2.40 -11.56
N GLU A 56 6.28 -3.23 -11.28
CA GLU A 56 4.89 -2.78 -11.13
C GLU A 56 4.69 -2.17 -9.73
N SER A 57 5.21 -2.84 -8.70
CA SER A 57 5.29 -2.37 -7.32
C SER A 57 6.07 -1.06 -7.22
N LEU A 58 7.17 -0.94 -7.96
CA LEU A 58 7.95 0.30 -8.03
C LEU A 58 7.17 1.46 -8.66
N ALA A 59 6.40 1.21 -9.72
CA ALA A 59 5.57 2.23 -10.35
C ALA A 59 4.48 2.75 -9.39
N ARG A 60 3.87 1.87 -8.59
CA ARG A 60 2.90 2.23 -7.55
C ARG A 60 3.51 3.07 -6.45
N PHE A 61 4.72 2.71 -5.99
CA PHE A 61 5.48 3.51 -5.04
C PHE A 61 5.71 4.95 -5.55
N TYR A 62 6.13 5.12 -6.81
CA TYR A 62 6.32 6.45 -7.39
C TYR A 62 5.03 7.27 -7.48
N LYS A 63 3.90 6.63 -7.84
CA LYS A 63 2.58 7.29 -7.89
C LYS A 63 2.18 7.84 -6.52
N LEU A 64 2.41 7.08 -5.45
CA LEU A 64 2.14 7.52 -4.07
C LEU A 64 3.14 8.59 -3.60
N LEU A 65 4.42 8.45 -3.94
CA LEU A 65 5.47 9.41 -3.58
C LEU A 65 5.22 10.80 -4.20
N ASP A 66 4.75 10.86 -5.43
CA ASP A 66 4.43 12.12 -6.11
C ASP A 66 3.23 12.85 -5.48
N LEU A 67 2.30 12.14 -4.83
CA LEU A 67 1.21 12.76 -4.08
C LEU A 67 1.69 13.45 -2.81
N LEU A 68 2.74 12.93 -2.16
CA LEU A 68 3.32 13.51 -0.94
C LEU A 68 4.24 14.72 -1.20
N ARG A 69 4.62 14.95 -2.46
CA ARG A 69 5.52 16.04 -2.88
C ARG A 69 4.81 17.32 -3.31
N LYS A 70 3.47 17.31 -3.36
CA LYS A 70 2.63 18.49 -3.67
C LYS A 70 2.19 19.19 -2.40
#